data_AF-A0A4Y9ZNH2-F1
#
_entry.id   AF-A0A4Y9ZNH2-F1
#
_cell.length_a   1.000
_cell.length_b   1.000
_cell.length_c   1.000
_cell.angle_alpha   90.00
_cell.angle_beta   90.00
_cell.angle_gamma   90.00
#
_symmetry.space_group_name_H-M   'P 1'
#
loop_
_entity.id
_entity.type
_entity.pdbx_description
1 polymer ?
#
loop_
_entity_poly.entity_id
_entity_poly.type
_entity_poly.pdbx_seq_one_letter_code
_entity_poly.pdbx_strand_id
1 'polypeptide(L)'
;MCMHINKSLKTRCHAIRSAMNKYNTTARAIGHEALDWKKVSTYGSLAKFELLRECRTDICSEPWSQSANRQAANHSLKVERAKEECVQLNVEVRRLATWMRDEEADMTAAIARLRAEGTDMLATEVQRVKACHE
;
A
#
# COMPACT_ATOMS: atom_id res chain seq x y z
N MET A 1 -22.14 -3.01 -4.68
CA MET A 1 -20.82 -3.28 -4.06
C MET A 1 -20.74 -2.81 -2.59
N CYS A 2 -20.97 -1.53 -2.27
CA CYS A 2 -20.86 -1.01 -0.89
C CYS A 2 -21.83 -1.62 0.14
N MET A 3 -23.07 -1.98 -0.26
CA MET A 3 -24.04 -2.63 0.65
C MET A 3 -23.55 -4.01 1.14
N HIS A 4 -22.91 -4.79 0.29
CA HIS A 4 -22.36 -6.10 0.66
C HIS A 4 -21.20 -5.95 1.64
N ILE A 5 -20.34 -4.94 1.45
CA ILE A 5 -19.26 -4.60 2.39
C ILE A 5 -19.84 -4.25 3.75
N ASN A 6 -20.83 -3.36 3.80
CA ASN A 6 -21.45 -2.94 5.06
C ASN A 6 -22.14 -4.13 5.78
N LYS A 7 -22.88 -4.96 5.04
CA LYS A 7 -23.52 -6.17 5.58
C LYS A 7 -22.48 -7.15 6.14
N SER A 8 -21.39 -7.39 5.41
CA SER A 8 -20.32 -8.29 5.86
C SER A 8 -19.62 -7.76 7.12
N LEU A 9 -19.39 -6.46 7.21
CA LEU A 9 -18.80 -5.80 8.36
C LEU A 9 -19.70 -5.91 9.60
N LYS A 10 -20.99 -5.60 9.46
CA LYS A 10 -21.99 -5.75 10.53
C LYS A 10 -22.04 -7.18 11.06
N THR A 11 -22.05 -8.15 10.15
CA THR A 11 -22.09 -9.58 10.49
C THR A 11 -20.85 -9.98 11.29
N ARG A 12 -19.66 -9.59 10.84
CA ARG A 12 -18.41 -9.84 11.56
C ARG A 12 -18.36 -9.16 12.93
N CYS A 13 -18.75 -7.89 13.02
CA CYS A 13 -18.82 -7.17 14.30
C CYS A 13 -19.76 -7.88 15.30
N HIS A 14 -20.91 -8.37 14.82
CA HIS A 14 -21.84 -9.08 15.68
C HIS A 14 -21.29 -10.45 16.13
N ALA A 15 -20.60 -11.17 15.24
CA ALA A 15 -19.93 -12.42 15.57
C ALA A 15 -18.85 -12.22 16.65
N ILE A 16 -18.01 -11.18 16.52
CA ILE A 16 -16.96 -10.87 17.51
C ILE A 16 -17.57 -10.54 18.87
N ARG A 17 -18.63 -9.71 18.91
CA ARG A 17 -19.34 -9.39 20.17
C ARG A 17 -19.91 -10.64 20.83
N SER A 18 -20.52 -11.52 20.03
CA SER A 18 -21.10 -12.77 20.54
C SER A 18 -20.03 -13.70 21.11
N ALA A 19 -18.88 -13.82 20.44
CA ALA A 19 -17.73 -14.58 20.93
C ALA A 19 -17.15 -13.98 22.21
N MET A 20 -17.00 -12.66 22.27
CA MET A 20 -16.53 -11.94 23.47
C MET A 20 -17.47 -12.16 24.67
N ASN A 21 -18.78 -12.12 24.46
CA ASN A 21 -19.76 -12.39 25.52
C ASN A 21 -19.66 -13.82 26.05
N LYS A 22 -19.50 -14.81 25.15
CA LYS A 22 -19.29 -16.21 25.54
C LYS A 22 -18.02 -16.37 26.37
N TYR A 23 -16.91 -15.80 25.89
CA TYR A 23 -15.64 -15.79 26.63
C TYR A 23 -15.78 -15.14 28.00
N ASN A 24 -16.40 -13.96 28.10
CA ASN A 24 -16.56 -13.25 29.37
C ASN A 24 -17.43 -14.02 30.36
N THR A 25 -18.41 -14.77 29.87
CA THR A 25 -19.26 -15.63 30.70
C THR A 25 -18.43 -16.76 31.33
N THR A 26 -17.62 -17.44 30.52
CA THR A 26 -16.72 -18.50 31.01
C THR A 26 -15.59 -17.95 31.89
N ALA A 27 -15.02 -16.80 31.54
CA ALA A 27 -13.94 -16.18 32.30
C ALA A 27 -14.39 -15.84 33.72
N ARG A 28 -15.58 -15.26 33.90
CA ARG A 28 -16.15 -14.98 35.22
C ARG A 28 -16.37 -16.25 36.04
N ALA A 29 -16.81 -17.34 35.41
CA ALA A 29 -17.02 -18.61 36.09
C ALA A 29 -15.72 -19.23 36.65
N ILE A 30 -14.57 -18.90 36.03
CA ILE A 30 -13.24 -19.41 36.40
C ILE A 30 -12.45 -18.35 37.20
N GLY A 31 -13.05 -17.18 37.50
CA GLY A 31 -12.39 -16.09 38.23
C GLY A 31 -11.37 -15.28 37.42
N HIS A 32 -11.39 -15.39 36.08
CA HIS A 32 -10.54 -14.64 35.17
C HIS A 32 -11.11 -13.25 34.80
N GLU A 33 -10.23 -12.33 34.40
CA GLU A 33 -10.61 -10.99 33.95
C GLU A 33 -11.45 -11.04 32.65
N ALA A 34 -12.51 -10.23 32.60
CA ALA A 34 -13.32 -10.07 31.39
C ALA A 34 -12.59 -9.22 30.34
N LEU A 35 -12.76 -9.58 29.07
CA LEU A 35 -12.30 -8.80 27.93
C LEU A 35 -13.26 -7.64 27.64
N ASP A 36 -12.68 -6.46 27.49
CA ASP A 36 -13.36 -5.27 26.96
C ASP A 36 -13.14 -5.13 25.45
N TRP A 37 -14.09 -4.48 24.77
CA TRP A 37 -14.04 -4.21 23.35
C TRP A 37 -12.79 -3.41 22.95
N LYS A 38 -12.33 -2.48 23.80
CA LYS A 38 -11.10 -1.71 23.55
C LYS A 38 -9.86 -2.62 23.53
N LYS A 39 -9.79 -3.61 24.42
CA LYS A 39 -8.73 -4.61 24.44
C LYS A 39 -8.79 -5.48 23.18
N VAL A 40 -9.97 -5.97 22.80
CA VAL A 40 -10.17 -6.78 21.58
C VAL A 40 -9.76 -6.03 20.32
N SER A 41 -10.10 -4.74 20.20
CA SER A 41 -9.67 -3.90 19.08
C SER A 41 -8.14 -3.78 19.01
N THR A 42 -7.50 -3.58 20.16
CA THR A 42 -6.03 -3.48 20.27
C THR A 42 -5.37 -4.80 19.87
N TYR A 43 -5.85 -5.94 20.39
CA TYR A 43 -5.34 -7.27 20.04
C TYR A 43 -5.62 -7.67 18.60
N GLY A 44 -6.76 -7.26 18.04
CA GLY A 44 -7.08 -7.50 16.63
C GLY A 44 -6.07 -6.85 15.67
N SER A 45 -5.35 -5.81 16.10
CA SER A 45 -4.23 -5.25 15.33
C SER A 45 -2.95 -6.07 15.46
N LEU A 46 -2.67 -6.67 16.62
CA LEU A 46 -1.52 -7.54 16.88
C LEU A 46 -1.68 -8.91 16.22
N ALA A 47 -2.89 -9.45 16.23
CA ALA A 47 -3.21 -10.75 15.62
C ALA A 47 -3.05 -10.77 14.09
N LYS A 48 -2.93 -9.61 13.43
CA LYS A 48 -2.62 -9.52 12.00
C LYS A 48 -1.20 -9.95 11.66
N PHE A 49 -0.31 -9.99 12.64
CA PHE A 49 1.04 -10.49 12.45
C PHE A 49 1.04 -11.98 12.75
N GLU A 50 0.96 -12.80 11.70
CA GLU A 50 0.94 -14.27 11.81
C GLU A 50 2.16 -14.80 12.57
N LEU A 51 3.30 -14.11 12.47
CA LEU A 51 4.53 -14.39 13.21
C LEU A 51 4.32 -14.38 14.74
N LEU A 52 3.39 -13.56 15.24
CA LEU A 52 3.12 -13.43 16.67
C LEU A 52 2.19 -14.53 17.20
N ARG A 53 1.54 -15.31 16.32
CA ARG A 53 0.65 -16.41 16.72
C ARG A 53 1.40 -17.56 17.38
N GLU A 54 2.68 -17.73 17.03
CA GLU A 54 3.53 -18.81 17.53
C GLU A 54 4.42 -18.37 18.70
N CYS A 55 4.52 -17.06 18.96
CA CYS A 55 5.18 -16.53 20.13
C CYS A 55 4.37 -16.89 21.39
N ARG A 56 4.92 -17.77 22.25
CA ARG A 56 4.34 -18.13 23.55
C ARG A 56 4.55 -17.06 24.63
N THR A 57 5.14 -15.93 24.27
CA THR A 57 5.44 -14.82 25.17
C THR A 57 4.32 -13.80 25.15
N ASP A 58 3.92 -13.29 26.32
CA ASP A 58 3.00 -12.16 26.37
C ASP A 58 3.69 -10.90 25.83
N ILE A 59 3.38 -10.58 24.59
CA ILE A 59 3.88 -9.38 23.89
C ILE A 59 3.05 -8.13 24.22
N CYS A 60 1.95 -8.25 24.95
CA CYS A 60 1.06 -7.11 25.23
C CYS A 60 1.67 -6.11 26.22
N SER A 61 2.70 -6.51 26.96
CA SER A 61 3.49 -5.64 27.84
C SER A 61 4.57 -4.87 27.09
N GLU A 62 4.89 -5.24 25.86
CA GLU A 62 6.01 -4.64 25.14
C GLU A 62 5.70 -3.20 24.71
N PRO A 63 6.67 -2.26 24.77
CA PRO A 63 6.45 -0.87 24.36
C PRO A 63 5.95 -0.73 22.92
N TRP A 64 6.41 -1.57 22.00
CA TRP A 64 5.97 -1.58 20.60
C TRP A 64 4.56 -2.16 20.42
N SER A 65 3.99 -2.86 21.40
CA SER A 65 2.62 -3.37 21.34
C SER A 65 1.57 -2.31 21.68
N GLN A 66 2.00 -1.19 22.29
CA GLN A 66 1.13 -0.06 22.59
C GLN A 66 0.70 0.66 21.31
N SER A 67 -0.60 0.93 21.18
CA SER A 67 -1.14 1.55 19.97
C SER A 67 -0.51 2.90 19.64
N ALA A 68 -0.26 3.74 20.65
CA ALA A 68 0.34 5.05 20.47
C ALA A 68 1.77 4.94 19.90
N ASN A 69 2.59 4.04 20.47
CA ASN A 69 3.97 3.84 20.04
C ASN A 69 4.04 3.26 18.62
N ARG A 70 3.15 2.34 18.26
CA ARG A 70 3.04 1.86 16.87
C ARG A 70 2.66 2.96 15.89
N GLN A 71 1.71 3.83 16.27
CA GLN A 71 1.31 4.93 15.41
C GLN A 71 2.49 5.88 15.20
N ALA A 72 3.19 6.26 16.27
CA ALA A 72 4.40 7.07 16.19
C ALA A 72 5.48 6.42 15.31
N ALA A 73 5.74 5.12 15.49
CA ALA A 73 6.68 4.38 14.65
C ALA A 73 6.27 4.38 13.16
N ASN A 74 5.00 4.09 12.86
CA ASN A 74 4.48 4.16 11.49
C ASN A 74 4.61 5.57 10.89
N HIS A 75 4.34 6.62 11.66
CA HIS A 75 4.53 7.99 11.20
C HIS A 75 6.00 8.30 10.92
N SER A 76 6.90 7.90 11.82
CA SER A 76 8.34 8.09 11.61
C SER A 76 8.82 7.39 10.34
N LEU A 77 8.42 6.14 10.12
CA LEU A 77 8.77 5.39 8.91
C LEU A 77 8.19 6.04 7.66
N LYS A 78 6.93 6.52 7.70
CA LYS A 78 6.34 7.25 6.57
C LYS A 78 7.12 8.52 6.23
N VAL A 79 7.60 9.25 7.24
CA VAL A 79 8.42 10.45 7.03
C VAL A 79 9.76 10.09 6.39
N GLU A 80 10.44 9.05 6.87
CA GLU A 80 11.70 8.60 6.26
C GLU A 80 11.50 8.13 4.82
N ARG A 81 10.45 7.32 4.57
CA ARG A 81 10.10 6.90 3.20
C ARG A 81 9.76 8.07 2.28
N ALA A 82 9.04 9.08 2.78
CA ALA A 82 8.73 10.27 1.98
C ALA A 82 10.00 11.03 1.58
N LYS A 83 11.02 11.11 2.46
CA LYS A 83 12.30 11.73 2.12
C LYS A 83 13.03 10.93 1.04
N GLU A 84 13.07 9.61 1.17
CA GLU A 84 13.66 8.72 0.15
C GLU A 84 12.93 8.87 -1.20
N GLU A 85 11.61 8.89 -1.18
CA GLU A 85 10.77 9.06 -2.36
C GLU A 85 11.02 10.41 -3.04
N CYS A 86 11.18 11.50 -2.29
CA CYS A 86 11.57 12.80 -2.85
C CYS A 86 12.91 12.73 -3.60
N VAL A 87 13.90 12.00 -3.08
CA VAL A 87 15.20 11.83 -3.76
C VAL A 87 15.03 11.00 -5.03
N GLN A 88 14.28 9.90 -4.97
CA GLN A 88 14.01 9.05 -6.13
C GLN A 88 13.25 9.80 -7.22
N LEU A 89 12.19 10.53 -6.87
CA LEU A 89 11.42 11.35 -7.80
C LEU A 89 12.29 12.39 -8.52
N ASN A 90 13.24 13.02 -7.83
CA ASN A 90 14.16 13.95 -8.47
C ASN A 90 15.04 13.27 -9.55
N VAL A 91 15.43 12.02 -9.35
CA VAL A 91 16.17 11.23 -10.34
C VAL A 91 15.26 10.82 -11.48
N GLU A 92 14.07 10.32 -11.17
CA GLU A 92 13.11 9.84 -12.17
C GLU A 92 12.57 10.96 -13.06
N VAL A 93 12.32 12.15 -12.53
CA VAL A 93 11.93 13.32 -13.34
C VAL A 93 13.01 13.67 -14.36
N ARG A 94 14.30 13.60 -13.98
CA ARG A 94 15.40 13.85 -14.91
C ARG A 94 15.51 12.75 -15.95
N ARG A 95 15.39 11.49 -15.53
CA ARG A 95 15.40 10.33 -16.45
C ARG A 95 14.27 10.41 -17.46
N LEU A 96 13.06 10.75 -17.01
CA LEU A 96 11.90 10.93 -17.88
C LEU A 96 12.14 12.08 -18.88
N ALA A 97 12.65 13.23 -18.41
CA ALA A 97 12.97 14.34 -19.29
C ALA A 97 14.07 14.01 -20.32
N THR A 98 15.07 13.22 -19.94
CA THR A 98 16.09 12.72 -20.86
C THR A 98 15.46 11.76 -21.86
N TRP A 99 14.69 10.78 -21.40
CA TRP A 99 14.01 9.80 -22.26
C TRP A 99 13.10 10.48 -23.29
N MET A 100 12.31 11.48 -22.89
CA MET A 100 11.46 12.23 -23.82
C MET A 100 12.28 12.96 -24.91
N ARG A 101 13.44 13.52 -24.56
CA ARG A 101 14.31 14.21 -25.53
C ARG A 101 15.00 13.23 -26.46
N ASP A 102 15.47 12.11 -25.92
CA ASP A 102 16.14 11.08 -26.69
C ASP A 102 15.15 10.43 -27.67
N GLU A 103 13.93 10.14 -27.23
CA GLU A 103 12.85 9.62 -28.09
C GLU A 103 12.51 10.59 -29.23
N GLU A 104 12.40 11.89 -28.93
CA GLU A 104 12.15 12.94 -29.92
C GLU A 104 13.28 13.03 -30.98
N ALA A 105 14.52 12.93 -30.52
CA ALA A 105 15.70 12.91 -31.38
C ALA A 105 15.74 11.65 -32.26
N ASP A 106 15.47 10.48 -31.67
CA ASP A 106 15.46 9.19 -32.34
C ASP A 106 14.36 9.10 -33.39
N MET A 107 13.13 9.55 -33.07
CA MET A 107 12.03 9.61 -34.05
C MET A 107 12.37 10.55 -35.21
N THR A 108 12.96 11.71 -34.92
CA THR A 108 13.36 12.68 -35.96
C THR A 108 14.46 12.13 -36.86
N ALA A 109 15.46 11.47 -36.27
CA ALA A 109 16.54 10.80 -37.00
C ALA A 109 16.00 9.64 -37.85
N ALA A 110 15.06 8.85 -37.32
CA ALA A 110 14.42 7.76 -38.05
C ALA A 110 13.64 8.26 -39.27
N ILE A 111 12.87 9.35 -39.13
CA ILE A 111 12.15 9.99 -40.24
C ILE A 111 13.13 10.48 -41.31
N ALA A 112 14.22 11.15 -40.90
CA ALA A 112 15.24 11.63 -41.84
C ALA A 112 15.92 10.49 -42.61
N ARG A 113 16.25 9.38 -41.92
CA ARG A 113 16.82 8.18 -42.53
C ARG A 113 15.86 7.54 -43.53
N LEU A 114 14.59 7.34 -43.15
CA LEU A 114 13.59 6.73 -44.03
C LEU A 114 13.35 7.54 -45.31
N ARG A 115 13.40 8.88 -45.21
CA ARG A 115 13.34 9.77 -46.38
C ARG A 115 14.57 9.61 -47.27
N ALA A 116 15.76 9.53 -46.69
CA ALA A 116 17.01 9.33 -47.43
C ALA A 116 17.06 7.97 -48.15
N GLU A 117 16.47 6.93 -47.55
CA GLU A 117 16.34 5.58 -48.12
C GLU A 117 15.22 5.46 -49.16
N GLY A 118 14.47 6.53 -49.43
CA GLY A 118 13.39 6.56 -50.42
C GLY A 118 12.07 5.90 -49.98
N THR A 119 11.91 5.61 -48.68
CA THR A 119 10.71 4.96 -48.12
C THR A 119 9.74 5.99 -47.55
N ASP A 120 9.23 6.87 -48.42
CA ASP A 120 8.48 8.07 -48.01
C ASP A 120 7.11 7.76 -47.36
N MET A 121 6.47 6.66 -47.76
CA MET A 121 5.22 6.20 -47.14
C MET A 121 5.40 5.76 -45.68
N LEU A 122 6.54 5.15 -45.34
CA LEU A 122 6.81 4.78 -43.95
C LEU A 122 7.22 6.00 -43.12
N ALA A 123 7.97 6.94 -43.71
CA ALA A 123 8.36 8.19 -43.06
C ALA A 123 7.13 9.05 -42.67
N THR A 124 6.13 9.12 -43.55
CA THR A 124 4.88 9.85 -43.29
C THR A 124 4.03 9.22 -42.20
N GLU A 125 3.94 7.88 -42.14
CA GLU A 125 3.25 7.18 -41.05
C GLU A 125 3.95 7.35 -39.69
N VAL A 126 5.29 7.24 -39.64
CA VAL A 126 6.06 7.51 -38.41
C VAL A 126 5.88 8.95 -37.95
N GLN A 127 5.84 9.91 -38.88
CA GLN A 127 5.58 11.31 -38.56
C GLN A 127 4.15 11.54 -38.05
N ARG A 128 3.15 10.81 -38.57
CA ARG A 128 1.78 10.85 -38.04
C ARG A 128 1.72 10.32 -36.60
N VAL A 129 2.41 9.22 -36.31
CA VAL A 129 2.48 8.65 -34.95
C VAL A 129 3.13 9.63 -33.98
N LYS A 130 4.24 10.26 -34.37
CA LYS A 130 4.92 11.30 -33.60
C LYS A 130 3.97 12.45 -33.24
N ALA A 131 3.22 12.97 -34.23
CA ALA A 131 2.26 14.06 -34.03
C ALA A 131 1.04 13.71 -33.14
N CYS A 132 0.77 12.42 -32.89
CA CYS A 132 -0.27 12.01 -31.94
C CYS A 132 0.22 11.87 -30.49
N HIS A 133 1.53 11.89 -30.25
CA HIS A 133 2.13 11.74 -28.92
C HIS A 133 2.57 13.08 -28.29
N GLU A 134 2.46 14.18 -29.04
CA GLU A 134 2.60 15.58 -28.57
C GLU A 134 1.24 16.15 -28.10
#